data_AF-A0A3D1SK28-F1
#
_entry.id   AF-A0A3D1SK28-F1
#
_cell.length_a   1.000
_cell.length_b   1.000
_cell.length_c   1.000
_cell.angle_alpha   90.00
_cell.angle_beta   90.00
_cell.angle_gamma   90.00
#
_symmetry.space_group_name_H-M   'P 1'
#
loop_
_entity.id
_entity.type
_entity.pdbx_description
1 polymer ?
#
loop_
_entity_poly.entity_id
_entity_poly.type
_entity_poly.pdbx_seq_one_letter_code
_entity_poly.pdbx_strand_id
1 'polypeptide(L)'
;MKVITIAVMVLRIGVLVALVMGILFWTGNIQNLIPIHMLIGILVVLCLWVIGLAQGFTKAASFGLALATFILGLVLVIVGLYQTRWLPGSSHWIIQVIHLLLGLSAIGLGEMIYARTKRRLKSSVAA
;
A
#
# COMPACT_ATOMS: atom_id res chain seq x y z
N MET A 1 5.81 -10.37 15.12
CA MET A 1 6.41 -9.02 15.00
C MET A 1 7.49 -8.88 13.95
N LYS A 2 8.44 -9.81 13.83
CA LYS A 2 9.48 -9.74 12.79
C LYS A 2 8.87 -9.61 11.38
N VAL A 3 7.90 -10.45 11.05
CA VAL A 3 7.15 -10.42 9.77
C VAL A 3 6.56 -9.03 9.47
N ILE A 4 5.77 -8.46 10.39
CA ILE A 4 5.16 -7.13 10.21
C ILE A 4 6.23 -6.06 10.02
N THR A 5 7.35 -6.14 10.76
CA THR A 5 8.43 -5.15 10.65
C THR A 5 9.09 -5.21 9.26
N ILE A 6 9.40 -6.41 8.77
CA ILE A 6 9.97 -6.60 7.44
C ILE A 6 8.99 -6.09 6.37
N ALA A 7 7.73 -6.50 6.44
CA ALA A 7 6.71 -6.10 5.49
C ALA A 7 6.51 -4.58 5.46
N VAL A 8 6.54 -3.90 6.61
CA VAL A 8 6.45 -2.43 6.68
C VAL A 8 7.66 -1.75 6.07
N MET A 9 8.87 -2.27 6.28
CA MET A 9 10.07 -1.70 5.66
C MET A 9 10.03 -1.84 4.13
N VAL A 10 9.60 -2.99 3.62
CA VAL A 10 9.40 -3.19 2.19
C VAL A 10 8.28 -2.28 1.66
N LEU A 11 7.17 -2.14 2.40
CA LEU A 11 6.08 -1.23 2.06
C LEU A 11 6.55 0.23 1.95
N ARG A 12 7.35 0.72 2.91
CA ARG A 12 7.91 2.08 2.91
C ARG A 12 8.74 2.35 1.66
N ILE A 13 9.71 1.47 1.41
CA ILE A 13 10.62 1.60 0.26
C ILE A 13 9.82 1.49 -1.04
N GLY A 14 8.93 0.49 -1.13
CA GLY A 14 8.10 0.26 -2.31
C GLY A 14 7.20 1.45 -2.63
N VAL A 15 6.51 2.03 -1.64
CA VAL A 15 5.66 3.20 -1.85
C VAL A 15 6.49 4.44 -2.21
N LEU A 16 7.64 4.65 -1.59
CA LEU A 16 8.53 5.77 -1.95
C LEU A 16 8.99 5.65 -3.42
N VAL A 17 9.47 4.48 -3.82
CA VAL A 17 9.90 4.25 -5.21
C VAL A 17 8.72 4.39 -6.17
N ALA A 18 7.58 3.79 -5.85
CA ALA A 18 6.37 3.88 -6.68
C ALA A 18 5.88 5.33 -6.81
N LEU A 19 5.95 6.14 -5.75
CA LEU A 19 5.58 7.55 -5.76
C LEU A 19 6.48 8.35 -6.69
N VAL A 20 7.81 8.19 -6.57
CA VAL A 20 8.77 8.87 -7.45
C VAL A 20 8.53 8.48 -8.92
N MET A 21 8.39 7.19 -9.20
CA MET A 21 8.09 6.71 -10.56
C MET A 21 6.74 7.24 -11.07
N GLY A 22 5.70 7.26 -10.24
CA GLY A 22 4.38 7.76 -10.60
C GLY A 22 4.40 9.24 -11.00
N ILE A 23 5.15 10.08 -10.26
CA ILE A 23 5.36 11.49 -10.61
C ILE A 23 6.12 11.63 -11.94
N LEU A 24 7.16 10.82 -12.15
CA LEU A 24 7.90 10.82 -13.40
C LEU A 24 7.02 10.42 -14.59
N PHE A 25 6.13 9.42 -14.45
CA PHE A 25 5.19 9.05 -15.51
C PHE A 25 4.13 10.11 -15.76
N TRP A 26 3.59 10.72 -14.70
CA TRP A 26 2.61 11.80 -14.81
C TRP A 26 3.20 12.98 -15.60
N THR A 27 4.48 13.28 -15.40
CA THR A 27 5.19 14.35 -16.12
C THR A 27 5.71 13.93 -17.50
N GLY A 28 5.34 12.73 -18.00
CA GLY A 28 5.72 12.27 -19.33
C GLY A 28 7.11 11.61 -19.44
N ASN A 29 7.79 11.37 -18.32
CA ASN A 29 9.15 10.82 -18.29
C ASN A 29 9.14 9.28 -18.13
N ILE A 30 10.21 8.62 -18.62
CA ILE A 30 10.55 7.19 -18.37
C ILE A 30 9.39 6.17 -18.50
N GLN A 31 8.47 6.38 -19.45
CA GLN A 31 7.27 5.54 -19.66
C GLN A 31 7.60 4.05 -19.89
N ASN A 32 8.79 3.74 -20.40
CA ASN A 32 9.29 2.37 -20.58
C ASN A 32 9.45 1.60 -19.25
N LEU A 33 9.46 2.28 -18.10
CA LEU A 33 9.56 1.68 -16.77
C LEU A 33 8.21 1.42 -16.08
N ILE A 34 7.08 1.64 -16.77
CA ILE A 34 5.74 1.32 -16.24
C ILE A 34 5.63 -0.14 -15.74
N PRO A 35 6.15 -1.17 -16.44
CA PRO A 35 6.10 -2.54 -15.93
C PRO A 35 6.78 -2.73 -14.58
N ILE A 36 7.88 -2.01 -14.34
CA ILE A 36 8.61 -2.05 -13.06
C ILE A 36 7.77 -1.38 -11.96
N HIS A 37 7.13 -0.25 -12.25
CA HIS A 37 6.22 0.39 -11.29
C HIS A 37 5.04 -0.52 -10.94
N MET A 38 4.45 -1.22 -11.92
CA MET A 38 3.38 -2.18 -11.67
C MET A 38 3.85 -3.32 -10.75
N LEU A 39 5.05 -3.87 -10.99
CA LEU A 39 5.63 -4.91 -10.13
C LEU A 39 5.82 -4.41 -8.69
N ILE A 40 6.35 -3.20 -8.51
CA ILE A 40 6.52 -2.58 -7.19
C ILE A 40 5.17 -2.33 -6.53
N GLY A 41 4.16 -1.86 -7.27
CA GLY A 41 2.80 -1.65 -6.78
C GLY A 41 2.14 -2.95 -6.30
N ILE A 42 2.33 -4.06 -7.04
CA ILE A 42 1.87 -5.39 -6.62
C ILE A 42 2.60 -5.82 -5.34
N LEU A 43 3.92 -5.62 -5.25
CA LEU A 43 4.69 -5.93 -4.04
C LEU A 43 4.20 -5.12 -2.83
N VAL A 44 3.88 -3.83 -3.02
CA VAL A 44 3.27 -2.96 -2.01
C VAL A 44 1.95 -3.53 -1.50
N VAL A 45 1.08 -3.98 -2.40
CA VAL A 45 -0.22 -4.57 -2.05
C VAL A 45 -0.05 -5.89 -1.28
N LEU A 46 0.85 -6.76 -1.73
CA LEU A 46 1.18 -7.99 -1.03
C LEU A 46 1.72 -7.71 0.38
N CYS A 47 2.59 -6.71 0.54
CA CYS A 47 3.08 -6.29 1.85
C CYS A 47 1.96 -5.78 2.76
N LEU A 48 1.02 -4.99 2.22
CA LEU A 48 -0.14 -4.51 2.96
C LEU A 48 -1.02 -5.67 3.44
N TRP A 49 -1.29 -6.65 2.59
CA TRP A 49 -2.04 -7.86 2.96
C TRP A 49 -1.30 -8.70 4.01
N VAL A 50 0.01 -8.88 3.87
CA VAL A 50 0.84 -9.56 4.88
C VAL A 50 0.75 -8.85 6.23
N ILE A 51 0.81 -7.51 6.27
CA ILE A 51 0.66 -6.73 7.50
C ILE A 51 -0.72 -6.96 8.13
N GLY A 52 -1.78 -6.87 7.33
CA GLY A 52 -3.17 -7.04 7.76
C GLY A 52 -3.52 -8.45 8.24
N LEU A 53 -2.94 -9.48 7.63
CA LEU A 53 -3.09 -10.87 8.05
C LEU A 53 -2.22 -11.17 9.27
N ALA A 54 -0.95 -10.76 9.26
CA ALA A 54 -0.01 -11.07 10.34
C ALA A 54 -0.41 -10.46 11.69
N GLN A 55 -1.07 -9.29 11.71
CA GLN A 55 -1.59 -8.72 12.96
C GLN A 55 -2.72 -9.58 13.58
N GLY A 56 -3.45 -10.35 12.77
CA GLY A 56 -4.48 -11.30 13.24
C GLY A 56 -3.94 -12.41 14.13
N PHE A 57 -2.64 -12.74 14.00
CA PHE A 57 -1.94 -13.72 14.85
C PHE A 57 -1.25 -13.08 16.06
N THR A 58 -1.69 -11.88 16.47
CA THR A 58 -1.14 -11.17 17.63
C THR A 58 -2.25 -10.75 18.58
N LYS A 59 -1.89 -10.34 19.81
CA LYS A 59 -2.84 -9.70 20.74
C LYS A 59 -3.42 -8.37 20.24
N ALA A 60 -2.95 -7.88 19.09
CA ALA A 60 -3.51 -6.73 18.40
C ALA A 60 -4.51 -7.13 17.30
N ALA A 61 -4.98 -8.38 17.24
CA ALA A 61 -5.89 -8.82 16.19
C ALA A 61 -7.10 -7.88 16.02
N SER A 62 -7.43 -7.59 14.78
CA SER A 62 -8.63 -6.86 14.38
C SER A 62 -9.07 -7.31 13.00
N PHE A 63 -10.22 -7.96 12.93
CA PHE A 63 -10.80 -8.40 11.66
C PHE A 63 -11.09 -7.20 10.74
N GLY A 64 -11.64 -6.11 11.29
CA GLY A 64 -11.91 -4.89 10.51
C GLY A 64 -10.66 -4.30 9.85
N LEU A 65 -9.51 -4.30 10.54
CA LEU A 65 -8.25 -3.84 9.95
C LEU A 65 -7.72 -4.80 8.88
N ALA A 66 -7.86 -6.11 9.07
CA ALA A 66 -7.49 -7.10 8.05
C ALA A 66 -8.35 -6.92 6.78
N LEU A 67 -9.67 -6.78 6.95
CA LEU A 67 -10.60 -6.54 5.84
C LEU A 67 -10.28 -5.22 5.13
N ALA A 68 -10.01 -4.14 5.88
CA ALA A 68 -9.62 -2.85 5.31
C ALA A 68 -8.35 -2.96 4.45
N THR A 69 -7.31 -3.66 4.92
CA THR A 69 -6.10 -3.88 4.11
C THR A 69 -6.40 -4.66 2.82
N PHE A 70 -7.29 -5.65 2.91
CA PHE A 70 -7.65 -6.47 1.76
C PHE A 70 -8.39 -5.65 0.70
N ILE A 71 -9.46 -4.95 1.11
CA ILE A 71 -10.26 -4.09 0.23
C ILE A 71 -9.41 -2.99 -0.39
N LEU A 72 -8.63 -2.25 0.43
CA LEU A 72 -7.79 -1.16 -0.08
C LEU A 72 -6.75 -1.68 -1.09
N GLY A 73 -6.08 -2.80 -0.78
CA GLY A 73 -5.12 -3.41 -1.69
C GLY A 73 -5.77 -3.86 -3.00
N LEU A 74 -6.95 -4.47 -2.94
CA LEU A 74 -7.68 -4.89 -4.14
C LEU A 74 -8.10 -3.70 -5.01
N VAL A 75 -8.67 -2.66 -4.40
CA VAL A 75 -9.03 -1.41 -5.10
C VAL A 75 -7.81 -0.75 -5.72
N LEU A 76 -6.69 -0.68 -4.99
CA LEU A 76 -5.43 -0.10 -5.50
C LEU A 76 -4.90 -0.85 -6.72
N VAL A 77 -4.89 -2.20 -6.70
CA VAL A 77 -4.45 -3.01 -7.86
C VAL A 77 -5.38 -2.82 -9.04
N ILE A 78 -6.70 -2.88 -8.85
CA ILE A 78 -7.66 -2.71 -9.93
C ILE A 78 -7.49 -1.33 -10.57
N VAL A 79 -7.47 -0.27 -9.76
CA VAL A 79 -7.28 1.10 -10.26
C VAL A 79 -5.95 1.22 -11.00
N GLY A 80 -4.85 0.68 -10.46
CA GLY A 80 -3.54 0.75 -11.10
C GLY A 80 -3.46 0.02 -12.44
N LEU A 81 -3.99 -1.21 -12.52
CA LEU A 81 -3.96 -2.03 -13.74
C LEU A 81 -4.81 -1.42 -14.87
N TYR A 82 -5.92 -0.77 -14.52
CA TYR A 82 -6.86 -0.22 -15.50
C TYR A 82 -6.75 1.30 -15.67
N GLN A 83 -5.84 1.97 -14.96
CA GLN A 83 -5.71 3.43 -14.92
C GLN A 83 -5.74 4.06 -16.32
N THR A 84 -4.91 3.55 -17.25
CA THR A 84 -4.76 4.09 -18.60
C THR A 84 -6.00 3.98 -19.47
N ARG A 85 -6.96 3.13 -19.09
CA ARG A 85 -8.22 2.93 -19.80
C ARG A 85 -9.36 3.78 -19.25
N TRP A 86 -9.16 4.41 -18.09
CA TRP A 86 -10.19 5.17 -17.40
C TRP A 86 -9.98 6.67 -17.63
N LEU A 87 -11.08 7.35 -17.97
CA LEU A 87 -11.13 8.79 -18.22
C LEU A 87 -10.02 9.28 -19.18
N PRO A 88 -9.80 8.66 -20.36
CA PRO A 88 -8.75 9.11 -21.27
C PRO A 88 -8.95 10.57 -21.70
N GLY A 89 -7.85 11.27 -22.01
CA GLY A 89 -7.87 12.68 -22.42
C GLY A 89 -7.73 13.66 -21.25
N SER A 90 -8.43 14.79 -21.31
CA SER A 90 -8.27 15.91 -20.36
C SER A 90 -8.69 15.58 -18.93
N SER A 91 -9.51 14.54 -18.71
CA SER A 91 -9.95 14.10 -17.39
C SER A 91 -9.08 13.01 -16.77
N HIS A 92 -8.03 12.54 -17.46
CA HIS A 92 -7.23 11.39 -17.03
C HIS A 92 -6.48 11.65 -15.72
N TRP A 93 -6.15 12.92 -15.43
CA TRP A 93 -5.51 13.30 -14.17
C TRP A 93 -6.35 12.91 -12.94
N ILE A 94 -7.68 12.84 -13.06
CA ILE A 94 -8.57 12.46 -11.94
C ILE A 94 -8.24 11.05 -11.49
N ILE A 95 -8.07 10.11 -12.43
CA ILE A 95 -7.76 8.73 -12.07
C ILE A 95 -6.33 8.59 -11.54
N GLN A 96 -5.40 9.41 -12.04
CA GLN A 96 -4.03 9.49 -11.51
C GLN A 96 -4.02 9.97 -10.04
N VAL A 97 -4.82 10.99 -9.70
CA VAL A 97 -4.98 11.46 -8.30
C VAL A 97 -5.59 10.38 -7.42
N ILE A 98 -6.66 9.72 -7.88
CA ILE A 98 -7.30 8.63 -7.12
C ILE A 98 -6.28 7.51 -6.85
N HIS A 99 -5.52 7.08 -7.85
CA HIS A 99 -4.49 6.06 -7.69
C HIS A 99 -3.41 6.48 -6.70
N LEU A 100 -2.92 7.73 -6.79
CA LEU A 100 -1.97 8.30 -5.85
C LEU A 100 -2.51 8.27 -4.41
N LEU A 101 -3.74 8.73 -4.19
CA LEU A 101 -4.35 8.75 -2.86
C LEU A 101 -4.55 7.33 -2.29
N LEU A 102 -4.88 6.35 -3.13
CA LEU A 102 -4.95 4.95 -2.72
C LEU A 102 -3.57 4.41 -2.31
N GLY A 103 -2.51 4.76 -3.04
CA GLY A 103 -1.13 4.42 -2.69
C GLY A 103 -0.69 5.04 -1.36
N LEU A 104 -1.02 6.32 -1.13
CA LEU A 104 -0.76 6.99 0.15
C LEU A 104 -1.59 6.39 1.29
N SER A 105 -2.83 5.99 1.02
CA SER A 105 -3.68 5.29 1.99
C SER A 105 -3.09 3.93 2.37
N ALA A 106 -2.46 3.22 1.42
CA ALA A 106 -1.83 1.92 1.67
C ALA A 106 -0.69 2.03 2.69
N ILE A 107 0.23 2.99 2.52
CA ILE A 107 1.29 3.22 3.51
C ILE A 107 0.72 3.70 4.85
N GLY A 108 -0.26 4.62 4.84
CA GLY A 108 -0.89 5.12 6.07
C GLY A 108 -1.53 3.99 6.90
N LEU A 109 -2.27 3.10 6.25
CA LEU A 109 -2.88 1.93 6.89
C LEU A 109 -1.82 0.94 7.42
N GLY A 110 -0.78 0.66 6.63
CA GLY A 110 0.34 -0.20 7.04
C GLY A 110 1.07 0.32 8.29
N GLU A 111 1.41 1.61 8.31
CA GLU A 111 2.04 2.29 9.45
C GLU A 111 1.15 2.28 10.70
N MET A 112 -0.13 2.58 10.54
CA MET A 112 -1.08 2.56 11.65
C MET A 112 -1.15 1.17 12.29
N ILE A 113 -1.28 0.11 11.49
CA ILE A 113 -1.34 -1.27 11.97
C ILE A 113 -0.03 -1.64 12.68
N TYR A 114 1.12 -1.28 12.12
CA TYR A 114 2.41 -1.51 12.73
C TYR A 114 2.52 -0.86 14.12
N ALA A 115 2.23 0.45 14.20
CA ALA A 115 2.30 1.21 15.45
C ALA A 115 1.31 0.68 16.51
N ARG A 116 0.09 0.33 16.08
CA ARG A 116 -0.92 -0.28 16.96
C ARG A 116 -0.46 -1.64 17.49
N THR A 117 0.09 -2.50 16.63
CA THR A 117 0.54 -3.84 17.01
C THR A 117 1.72 -3.78 17.98
N LYS A 118 2.70 -2.90 17.70
CA LYS A 118 3.84 -2.66 18.59
C LYS A 118 3.40 -2.20 19.99
N ARG A 119 2.45 -1.27 20.09
CA ARG A 119 1.92 -0.78 21.38
C ARG A 119 1.20 -1.88 22.17
N ARG A 120 0.32 -2.66 21.54
CA ARG A 120 -0.46 -3.72 22.19
C ARG A 120 0.41 -4.87 22.72
N LEU A 121 1.51 -5.17 22.04
CA LEU A 121 2.45 -6.19 22.53
C LEU A 121 3.27 -5.68 23.71
N LYS A 122 3.70 -4.40 23.70
CA LYS A 122 4.40 -3.81 24.85
C LYS A 122 3.52 -3.79 26.10
N SER A 123 2.24 -3.43 25.98
CA SER A 123 1.32 -3.44 27.13
C SER A 123 1.07 -4.82 27.71
N SER A 124 1.25 -5.90 26.95
CA SER A 124 1.10 -7.27 27.43
C SER A 124 2.32 -7.80 28.20
N VAL A 125 3.47 -7.15 28.10
CA VAL A 125 4.68 -7.55 28.84
C VAL A 125 4.75 -6.83 30.19
N ALA A 126 4.06 -5.69 30.32
CA ALA A 126 4.02 -4.89 31.53
C ALA A 126 2.87 -5.25 32.49
N ALA A 127 2.02 -6.22 32.12
CA ALA A 127 0.88 -6.72 32.89
C ALA A 127 1.09 -8.21 33.17
#